data_AF-A0A2R8CCY0-F1
#
_entry.id   AF-A0A2R8CCY0-F1
#
_cell.length_a   1.000
_cell.length_b   1.000
_cell.length_c   1.000
_cell.angle_alpha   90.00
_cell.angle_beta   90.00
_cell.angle_gamma   90.00
#
_symmetry.space_group_name_H-M   'P 1'
#
loop_
_entity.id
_entity.type
_entity.pdbx_description
1 polymer ?
#
loop_
_entity_poly.entity_id
_entity_poly.type
_entity_poly.pdbx_seq_one_letter_code
_entity_poly.pdbx_strand_id
1 'polypeptide(L)'
;MVSRVIPVDPFDLVLFGATGDLAHRKILPGLFHRFVVGQMPDTARIIGTARSAISADEFRATVRTAILEQAGEEAEQDDVLNTFLSRIDYVAVNATGPEGWDDLASRLRPETVRAFYLSVAPSLFSEIASRLHSGGLATADSRIVVEKPFGRDLQSARELNAGLRACFDEHQIYRIDHYLGKETVQNLMALRFANSLFEPLWNSTHIDHVQVTVSESIGIEGREAYYDKSGAMRDMVQNHLVQLLCLTAMEPPSKFTPNAVRDEKVKVIEALDPVPDGDIARGQYRADTGDDSYLDHVGDPDSRTESFVAMKVRVANWRWSGTPFYLRTGKKLRARESEIAVVFRDPPHTIFPNVGHLRGNVLVIRLQPDEGITLRTTIKDPGPGGLRLKEVSLDMSFAEALGADNRPQDAYERLVMDVIRGDQTLFMRGDEVEAAWTWADPIISAWEERTDRPAPYDAGSSGPEDALMLMHRDGRRWRQIGE
;
A
#
# COMPACT_ATOMS: atom_id res chain seq x y z
N MET A 1 13.55 3.85 24.48
CA MET A 1 14.68 3.95 23.54
C MET A 1 14.39 5.12 22.64
N VAL A 2 15.26 6.13 22.59
CA VAL A 2 15.05 7.30 21.70
C VAL A 2 15.26 6.82 20.25
N SER A 3 14.33 7.14 19.35
CA SER A 3 14.46 6.81 17.93
C SER A 3 15.74 7.45 17.38
N ARG A 4 16.57 6.66 16.67
CA ARG A 4 17.80 7.18 16.05
C ARG A 4 17.49 7.57 14.61
N VAL A 5 17.49 8.87 14.31
CA VAL A 5 17.38 9.36 12.94
C VAL A 5 18.69 9.09 12.21
N ILE A 6 18.62 8.41 11.06
CA ILE A 6 19.76 8.17 10.16
C ILE A 6 19.60 9.13 8.96
N PRO A 7 20.47 10.16 8.86
CA PRO A 7 20.44 11.08 7.72
C PRO A 7 20.68 10.37 6.39
N VAL A 8 20.14 10.93 5.32
CA VAL A 8 20.44 10.50 3.94
C VAL A 8 21.61 11.28 3.35
N ASP A 9 22.21 10.76 2.29
CA ASP A 9 23.27 11.45 1.53
C ASP A 9 22.73 12.70 0.82
N PRO A 10 23.58 13.68 0.46
CA PRO A 10 23.18 14.81 -0.37
C PRO A 10 22.53 14.40 -1.69
N PHE A 11 21.38 15.02 -2.00
CA PHE A 11 20.58 14.65 -3.17
C PHE A 11 19.94 15.84 -3.87
N ASP A 12 19.64 15.66 -5.16
CA ASP A 12 18.69 16.45 -5.94
C ASP A 12 17.44 15.63 -6.21
N LEU A 13 16.29 16.06 -5.68
CA LEU A 13 15.00 15.46 -5.96
C LEU A 13 14.24 16.34 -6.95
N VAL A 14 14.06 15.85 -8.17
CA VAL A 14 13.21 16.48 -9.18
C VAL A 14 11.81 15.90 -9.06
N LEU A 15 10.83 16.75 -8.74
CA LEU A 15 9.43 16.36 -8.59
C LEU A 15 8.64 16.79 -9.83
N PHE A 16 8.36 15.85 -10.73
CA PHE A 16 7.47 16.08 -11.86
C PHE A 16 6.02 16.07 -11.40
N GLY A 17 5.24 17.04 -11.89
CA GLY A 17 3.87 17.26 -11.42
C GLY A 17 3.83 17.95 -10.06
N ALA A 18 4.84 18.77 -9.75
CA ALA A 18 5.01 19.42 -8.44
C ALA A 18 3.84 20.30 -8.00
N THR A 19 3.02 20.78 -8.94
CA THR A 19 1.82 21.59 -8.66
C THR A 19 0.54 20.75 -8.50
N GLY A 20 0.66 19.42 -8.47
CA GLY A 20 -0.45 18.48 -8.35
C GLY A 20 -0.86 18.20 -6.90
N ASP A 21 -2.04 17.59 -6.73
CA ASP A 21 -2.63 17.28 -5.43
C ASP A 21 -1.73 16.40 -4.55
N LEU A 22 -1.18 15.30 -5.11
CA LEU A 22 -0.30 14.39 -4.38
C LEU A 22 0.96 15.09 -3.86
N ALA A 23 1.57 15.96 -4.68
CA ALA A 23 2.75 16.71 -4.31
C ALA A 23 2.48 17.62 -3.10
N HIS A 24 1.39 18.37 -3.13
CA HIS A 24 1.04 19.35 -2.10
C HIS A 24 0.47 18.72 -0.83
N ARG A 25 -0.31 17.63 -0.94
CA ARG A 25 -0.96 17.00 0.22
C ARG A 25 -0.08 15.99 0.95
N LYS A 26 0.89 15.38 0.26
CA LYS A 26 1.67 14.25 0.79
C LYS A 26 3.17 14.44 0.69
N ILE A 27 3.70 14.59 -0.53
CA ILE A 27 5.16 14.52 -0.75
C ILE A 27 5.89 15.70 -0.11
N LEU A 28 5.47 16.94 -0.40
CA LEU A 28 6.15 18.14 0.09
C LEU A 28 6.00 18.34 1.61
N PRO A 29 4.79 18.20 2.21
CA PRO A 29 4.66 18.20 3.67
C PRO A 29 5.48 17.08 4.32
N GLY A 30 5.51 15.90 3.69
CA GLY A 30 6.31 14.79 4.19
C GLY A 30 7.81 15.09 4.20
N LEU A 31 8.33 15.69 3.13
CA LEU A 31 9.73 16.13 3.05
C LEU A 31 10.06 17.22 4.07
N PHE A 32 9.13 18.15 4.33
CA PHE A 32 9.31 19.15 5.38
C PHE A 32 9.46 18.48 6.75
N HIS A 33 8.60 17.50 7.07
CA HIS A 33 8.72 16.76 8.33
C HIS A 33 10.06 16.01 8.42
N ARG A 34 10.52 15.36 7.33
CA ARG A 34 11.84 14.71 7.26
C ARG A 34 13.00 15.69 7.47
N PHE A 35 12.85 16.92 7.01
CA PHE A 35 13.80 18.00 7.25
C PHE A 35 13.81 18.43 8.72
N VAL A 36 12.65 18.63 9.35
CA VAL A 36 12.51 19.02 10.76
C VAL A 36 13.18 18.00 11.70
N VAL A 37 13.00 16.70 11.44
CA VAL A 37 13.64 15.65 12.26
C VAL A 37 15.12 15.43 11.96
N GLY A 38 15.73 16.24 11.08
CA GLY A 38 17.16 16.19 10.75
C GLY A 38 17.56 14.99 9.88
N GLN A 39 16.61 14.40 9.14
CA GLN A 39 16.89 13.28 8.24
C GLN A 39 17.46 13.75 6.89
N MET A 40 17.17 14.98 6.48
CA MET A 40 17.68 15.59 5.26
C MET A 40 18.93 16.43 5.57
N PRO A 41 20.03 16.27 4.80
CA PRO A 41 21.19 17.14 4.96
C PRO A 41 20.89 18.56 4.47
N ASP A 42 21.59 19.56 5.00
CA ASP A 42 21.46 20.96 4.57
C ASP A 42 21.69 21.17 3.08
N THR A 43 22.47 20.28 2.44
CA THR A 43 22.76 20.33 1.02
C THR A 43 21.71 19.63 0.16
N ALA A 44 20.63 19.08 0.72
CA ALA A 44 19.53 18.52 -0.06
C ALA A 44 18.83 19.61 -0.87
N ARG A 45 18.39 19.27 -2.10
CA ARG A 45 17.65 20.18 -2.96
C ARG A 45 16.41 19.51 -3.53
N ILE A 46 15.31 20.25 -3.58
CA ILE A 46 14.07 19.84 -4.22
C ILE A 46 13.83 20.78 -5.41
N ILE A 47 13.62 20.21 -6.59
CA ILE A 47 13.34 20.96 -7.81
C ILE A 47 11.95 20.55 -8.27
N GLY A 48 10.96 21.41 -8.05
CA GLY A 48 9.62 21.21 -8.58
C GLY A 48 9.61 21.44 -10.09
N THR A 49 8.83 20.63 -10.81
CA THR A 49 8.60 20.87 -12.24
C THR A 49 7.19 20.52 -12.67
N ALA A 50 6.62 21.38 -13.50
CA ALA A 50 5.35 21.20 -14.18
C ALA A 50 5.31 22.05 -15.46
N ARG A 51 4.22 21.94 -16.23
CA ARG A 51 4.00 22.76 -17.43
C ARG A 51 3.73 24.24 -17.12
N SER A 52 3.29 24.55 -15.91
CA SER A 52 2.93 25.91 -15.50
C SER A 52 4.15 26.83 -15.50
N ALA A 53 4.06 27.97 -16.18
CA ALA A 53 5.11 28.98 -16.21
C ALA A 53 4.99 29.91 -14.99
N ILE A 54 5.34 29.38 -13.82
CA ILE A 54 5.45 30.14 -12.57
C ILE A 54 6.92 30.32 -12.17
N SER A 55 7.20 31.35 -11.39
CA SER A 55 8.51 31.59 -10.80
C SER A 55 8.78 30.65 -9.61
N ALA A 56 10.05 30.50 -9.24
CA ALA A 56 10.43 29.74 -8.06
C ALA A 56 9.84 30.34 -6.77
N ASP A 57 9.69 31.66 -6.69
CA ASP A 57 9.12 32.33 -5.52
C ASP A 57 7.60 32.09 -5.40
N GLU A 58 6.88 32.12 -6.52
CA GLU A 58 5.46 31.72 -6.55
C GLU A 58 5.29 30.26 -6.15
N PHE A 59 6.14 29.36 -6.66
CA PHE A 59 6.11 27.94 -6.28
C PHE A 59 6.37 27.77 -4.78
N ARG A 60 7.42 28.41 -4.22
CA ARG A 60 7.70 28.38 -2.78
C ARG A 60 6.52 28.90 -1.95
N ALA A 61 5.82 29.94 -2.41
CA ALA A 61 4.62 30.43 -1.75
C ALA A 61 3.52 29.36 -1.72
N THR A 62 3.30 28.63 -2.82
CA THR A 62 2.32 27.53 -2.83
C THR A 62 2.75 26.35 -1.94
N VAL A 63 4.05 26.03 -1.89
CA VAL A 63 4.57 24.98 -1.00
C VAL A 63 4.42 25.40 0.46
N ARG A 64 4.67 26.67 0.80
CA ARG A 64 4.44 27.19 2.15
C ARG A 64 2.99 26.96 2.57
N THR A 65 2.03 27.36 1.75
CA THR A 65 0.60 27.16 2.05
C THR A 65 0.28 25.69 2.26
N ALA A 66 0.74 24.82 1.36
CA ALA A 66 0.50 23.39 1.47
C ALA A 66 1.08 22.78 2.76
N ILE A 67 2.29 23.21 3.17
CA ILE A 67 2.89 22.76 4.43
C ILE A 67 2.09 23.27 5.63
N LEU A 68 1.70 24.55 5.66
CA LEU A 68 0.91 25.11 6.76
C LEU A 68 -0.46 24.41 6.92
N GLU A 69 -1.09 24.01 5.81
CA GLU A 69 -2.35 23.28 5.83
C GLU A 69 -2.22 21.83 6.33
N GLN A 70 -1.06 21.18 6.16
CA GLN A 70 -0.90 19.74 6.39
C GLN A 70 0.01 19.37 7.57
N ALA A 71 0.97 20.24 7.94
CA ALA A 71 2.02 19.93 8.91
C ALA A 71 1.75 20.44 10.34
N GLY A 72 0.70 21.25 10.56
CA GLY A 72 0.28 21.68 11.90
C GLY A 72 1.27 22.63 12.60
N GLU A 73 1.30 22.63 13.95
CA GLU A 73 2.06 23.58 14.77
C GLU A 73 3.58 23.59 14.49
N GLU A 74 4.18 22.48 14.04
CA GLU A 74 5.60 22.41 13.66
C GLU A 74 5.95 23.35 12.50
N ALA A 75 4.99 23.62 11.62
CA ALA A 75 5.17 24.54 10.49
C ALA A 75 5.03 26.02 10.87
N GLU A 76 4.58 26.34 12.08
CA GLU A 76 4.45 27.72 12.56
C GLU A 76 5.80 28.33 12.98
N GLN A 77 6.87 27.52 13.02
CA GLN A 77 8.24 28.00 13.20
C GLN A 77 8.79 28.56 11.89
N ASP A 78 8.53 29.85 11.65
CA ASP A 78 8.88 30.55 10.41
C ASP A 78 10.34 30.34 9.97
N ASP A 79 11.32 30.31 10.90
CA ASP A 79 12.74 30.15 10.57
C ASP A 79 13.07 28.77 9.96
N VAL A 80 12.47 27.70 10.49
CA VAL A 80 12.70 26.33 10.00
C VAL A 80 12.04 26.16 8.63
N LEU A 81 10.81 26.65 8.49
CA LEU A 81 10.07 26.64 7.23
C LEU A 81 10.80 27.46 6.15
N ASN A 82 11.28 28.66 6.48
CA ASN A 82 12.08 29.49 5.58
C ASN A 82 13.36 28.77 5.12
N THR A 83 14.03 28.09 6.05
CA THR A 83 15.23 27.30 5.73
C THR A 83 14.90 26.16 4.77
N PHE A 84 13.81 25.42 4.99
CA PHE A 84 13.36 24.38 4.07
C PHE A 84 13.02 24.93 2.68
N LEU A 85 12.22 26.01 2.62
CA LEU A 85 11.81 26.64 1.37
C LEU A 85 13.01 27.17 0.56
N SER A 86 14.11 27.56 1.22
CA SER A 86 15.36 27.96 0.54
C SER A 86 16.02 26.81 -0.25
N ARG A 87 15.69 25.55 0.08
CA ARG A 87 16.15 24.34 -0.63
C ARG A 87 15.27 23.97 -1.81
N ILE A 88 14.14 24.65 -1.98
CA ILE A 88 13.18 24.40 -3.04
C ILE A 88 13.43 25.37 -4.19
N ASP A 89 13.39 24.81 -5.40
CA ASP A 89 13.46 25.54 -6.65
C ASP A 89 12.36 25.06 -7.60
N TYR A 90 12.18 25.77 -8.71
CA TYR A 90 11.21 25.42 -9.73
C TYR A 90 11.77 25.63 -11.13
N VAL A 91 11.46 24.68 -12.02
CA VAL A 91 11.72 24.79 -13.46
C VAL A 91 10.48 24.35 -14.22
N ALA A 92 9.94 25.21 -15.08
CA ALA A 92 8.85 24.84 -15.97
C ALA A 92 9.38 23.88 -17.04
N VAL A 93 8.85 22.66 -17.10
CA VAL A 93 9.25 21.65 -18.11
C VAL A 93 8.00 21.12 -18.80
N ASN A 94 8.04 21.10 -20.12
CA ASN A 94 7.05 20.40 -20.91
C ASN A 94 7.48 18.94 -21.06
N ALA A 95 6.86 18.04 -20.30
CA ALA A 95 7.20 16.62 -20.33
C ALA A 95 7.09 15.96 -21.72
N THR A 96 6.19 16.47 -22.57
CA THR A 96 5.96 15.97 -23.94
C THR A 96 6.68 16.77 -25.02
N GLY A 97 7.42 17.82 -24.66
CA GLY A 97 8.08 18.73 -25.57
C GLY A 97 9.54 18.99 -25.19
N PRO A 98 10.29 19.72 -26.03
CA PRO A 98 11.69 20.04 -25.75
C PRO A 98 11.86 21.15 -24.69
N GLU A 99 10.80 21.86 -24.31
CA GLU A 99 10.92 23.06 -23.48
C GLU A 99 11.28 22.74 -22.01
N GLY A 100 12.28 23.47 -21.48
CA GLY A 100 12.66 23.46 -20.07
C GLY A 100 13.68 22.39 -19.65
N TRP A 101 13.99 21.42 -20.53
CA TRP A 101 14.90 20.32 -20.19
C TRP A 101 16.36 20.78 -20.00
N ASP A 102 16.84 21.71 -20.81
CA ASP A 102 18.19 22.28 -20.67
C ASP A 102 18.32 23.09 -19.37
N ASP A 103 17.28 23.87 -19.03
CA ASP A 103 17.21 24.61 -17.78
C ASP A 103 17.22 23.65 -16.58
N LEU A 104 16.45 22.55 -16.64
CA LEU A 104 16.46 21.52 -15.61
C LEU A 104 17.85 20.89 -15.46
N ALA A 105 18.48 20.52 -16.58
CA ALA A 105 19.83 19.94 -16.58
C ALA A 105 20.85 20.89 -15.93
N SER A 106 20.77 22.19 -16.19
CA SER A 106 21.66 23.19 -15.61
C SER A 106 21.54 23.32 -14.07
N ARG A 107 20.41 22.89 -13.49
CA ARG A 107 20.16 22.93 -12.05
C ARG A 107 20.63 21.67 -11.33
N LEU A 108 20.84 20.56 -12.04
CA LEU A 108 21.29 19.31 -11.44
C LEU A 108 22.78 19.34 -11.12
N ARG A 109 23.14 18.92 -9.91
CA ARG A 109 24.53 18.87 -9.46
C ARG A 109 25.22 17.60 -9.94
N PRO A 110 26.53 17.66 -10.24
CA PRO A 110 27.34 16.46 -10.42
C PRO A 110 27.60 15.77 -9.07
N GLU A 111 27.87 14.46 -9.09
CA GLU A 111 28.31 13.68 -7.92
C GLU A 111 27.34 13.63 -6.73
N THR A 112 26.06 13.96 -6.95
CA THR A 112 24.97 13.78 -5.98
C THR A 112 23.99 12.73 -6.45
N VAL A 113 23.28 12.12 -5.49
CA VAL A 113 22.13 11.27 -5.81
C VAL A 113 21.08 12.12 -6.53
N ARG A 114 20.62 11.66 -7.71
CA ARG A 114 19.53 12.29 -8.45
C ARG A 114 18.30 11.40 -8.39
N ALA A 115 17.22 11.89 -7.80
CA ALA A 115 15.94 11.20 -7.78
C ALA A 115 14.92 11.96 -8.63
N PHE A 116 14.26 11.27 -9.54
CA PHE A 116 13.22 11.81 -10.42
C PHE A 116 11.88 11.21 -10.01
N TYR A 117 11.06 11.98 -9.30
CA TYR A 117 9.76 11.53 -8.83
C TYR A 117 8.67 11.92 -9.81
N LEU A 118 7.97 10.93 -10.36
CA LEU A 118 6.93 11.13 -11.37
C LEU A 118 5.54 11.14 -10.75
N SER A 119 5.14 12.28 -10.17
CA SER A 119 3.77 12.53 -9.70
C SER A 119 2.89 13.06 -10.85
N VAL A 120 2.88 12.33 -11.97
CA VAL A 120 2.18 12.69 -13.22
C VAL A 120 1.34 11.52 -13.73
N ALA A 121 0.56 11.75 -14.79
CA ALA A 121 -0.22 10.69 -15.42
C ALA A 121 0.70 9.56 -15.95
N PRO A 122 0.31 8.27 -15.83
CA PRO A 122 1.14 7.14 -16.24
C PRO A 122 1.57 7.14 -17.70
N SER A 123 0.77 7.74 -18.58
CA SER A 123 1.10 7.89 -20.01
C SER A 123 2.36 8.72 -20.28
N LEU A 124 2.83 9.49 -19.29
CA LEU A 124 4.02 10.33 -19.39
C LEU A 124 5.29 9.64 -18.87
N PHE A 125 5.19 8.50 -18.18
CA PHE A 125 6.35 7.88 -17.51
C PHE A 125 7.46 7.51 -18.49
N SER A 126 7.15 6.77 -19.56
CA SER A 126 8.14 6.33 -20.54
C SER A 126 8.77 7.49 -21.30
N GLU A 127 7.98 8.52 -21.63
CA GLU A 127 8.47 9.71 -22.34
C GLU A 127 9.43 10.52 -21.46
N ILE A 128 9.08 10.75 -20.19
CA ILE A 128 9.96 11.43 -19.23
C ILE A 128 11.24 10.61 -19.02
N ALA A 129 11.13 9.29 -18.83
CA ALA A 129 12.29 8.41 -18.66
C ALA A 129 13.24 8.47 -19.87
N SER A 130 12.70 8.45 -21.09
CA SER A 130 13.46 8.57 -22.34
C SER A 130 14.19 9.91 -22.45
N ARG A 131 13.54 11.02 -22.07
CA ARG A 131 14.15 12.36 -22.10
C ARG A 131 15.23 12.53 -21.03
N LEU A 132 15.00 12.02 -19.82
CA LEU A 132 16.01 12.01 -18.76
C LEU A 132 17.27 11.26 -19.20
N HIS A 133 17.10 10.12 -19.87
CA HIS A 133 18.21 9.30 -20.37
C HIS A 133 18.92 9.98 -21.57
N SER A 134 18.18 10.31 -22.62
CA SER A 134 18.75 10.90 -23.86
C SER A 134 19.35 12.29 -23.66
N GLY A 135 18.83 13.07 -22.71
CA GLY A 135 19.38 14.37 -22.32
C GLY A 135 20.60 14.29 -21.39
N GLY A 136 20.99 13.09 -20.92
CA GLY A 136 22.10 12.92 -19.98
C GLY A 136 21.84 13.45 -18.57
N LEU A 137 20.56 13.69 -18.21
CA LEU A 137 20.17 14.07 -16.86
C LEU A 137 20.25 12.86 -15.90
N ALA A 138 19.92 11.68 -16.40
CA ALA A 138 20.07 10.42 -15.67
C ALA A 138 21.54 9.93 -15.73
N THR A 139 22.07 9.60 -14.56
CA THR A 139 23.38 8.97 -14.34
C THR A 139 23.19 7.52 -13.86
N ALA A 140 24.29 6.78 -13.69
CA ALA A 140 24.23 5.42 -13.14
C ALA A 140 23.62 5.36 -11.72
N ASP A 141 23.85 6.39 -10.90
CA ASP A 141 23.30 6.48 -9.54
C ASP A 141 21.93 7.18 -9.46
N SER A 142 21.37 7.56 -10.61
CA SER A 142 20.06 8.18 -10.68
C SER A 142 18.96 7.17 -10.35
N ARG A 143 17.83 7.67 -9.84
CA ARG A 143 16.68 6.87 -9.44
C ARG A 143 15.42 7.49 -9.98
N ILE A 144 14.53 6.68 -10.51
CA ILE A 144 13.24 7.11 -11.06
C ILE A 144 12.13 6.47 -10.24
N VAL A 145 11.20 7.30 -9.78
CA VAL A 145 10.06 6.89 -8.96
C VAL A 145 8.79 7.05 -9.78
N VAL A 146 8.00 5.99 -9.85
CA VAL A 146 6.73 5.96 -10.60
C VAL A 146 5.59 5.57 -9.68
N GLU A 147 4.45 6.25 -9.86
CA GLU A 147 3.21 5.99 -9.12
C GLU A 147 2.32 4.99 -9.84
N LYS A 148 1.40 4.38 -9.07
CA LYS A 148 0.33 3.56 -9.65
C LYS A 148 -0.62 4.41 -10.52
N PRO A 149 -1.28 3.84 -11.53
CA PRO A 149 -1.30 2.42 -11.92
C PRO A 149 -0.09 1.97 -12.75
N PHE A 150 0.40 0.75 -12.48
CA PHE A 150 1.47 0.09 -13.24
C PHE A 150 0.90 -0.78 -14.36
N GLY A 151 0.35 -0.11 -15.38
CA GLY A 151 -0.48 -0.76 -16.40
C GLY A 151 -1.94 -0.93 -15.95
N ARG A 152 -2.79 -1.36 -16.88
CA ARG A 152 -4.22 -1.66 -16.68
C ARG A 152 -4.58 -3.13 -16.95
N ASP A 153 -3.60 -3.86 -17.47
CA ASP A 153 -3.59 -5.26 -17.87
C ASP A 153 -2.11 -5.69 -17.99
N LEU A 154 -1.85 -6.98 -18.16
CA LEU A 154 -0.49 -7.54 -18.30
C LEU A 154 0.28 -6.93 -19.47
N GLN A 155 -0.41 -6.69 -20.60
CA GLN A 155 0.24 -6.18 -21.81
C GLN A 155 0.76 -4.76 -21.60
N SER A 156 -0.07 -3.86 -21.08
CA SER A 156 0.33 -2.49 -20.78
C SER A 156 1.34 -2.40 -19.63
N ALA A 157 1.32 -3.33 -18.66
CA ALA A 157 2.34 -3.43 -17.63
C ALA A 157 3.71 -3.81 -18.21
N ARG A 158 3.75 -4.79 -19.13
CA ARG A 158 4.96 -5.17 -19.87
C ARG A 158 5.51 -4.03 -20.71
N GLU A 159 4.64 -3.30 -21.41
CA GLU A 159 5.01 -2.13 -22.21
C GLU A 159 5.63 -1.02 -21.34
N LEU A 160 5.01 -0.73 -20.19
CA LEU A 160 5.56 0.23 -19.23
C LEU A 160 6.92 -0.21 -18.69
N ASN A 161 7.04 -1.47 -18.25
CA ASN A 161 8.30 -2.03 -17.76
C ASN A 161 9.40 -1.98 -18.83
N ALA A 162 9.09 -2.38 -20.06
CA ALA A 162 10.03 -2.32 -21.18
C ALA A 162 10.47 -0.88 -21.47
N GLY A 163 9.53 0.07 -21.47
CA GLY A 163 9.81 1.49 -21.68
C GLY A 163 10.75 2.08 -20.62
N LEU A 164 10.52 1.75 -19.34
CA LEU A 164 11.42 2.17 -18.25
C LEU A 164 12.79 1.47 -18.35
N ARG A 165 12.82 0.16 -18.61
CA ARG A 165 14.07 -0.63 -18.68
C ARG A 165 14.95 -0.30 -19.87
N ALA A 166 14.38 0.29 -20.93
CA ALA A 166 15.15 0.83 -22.04
C ALA A 166 16.02 2.04 -21.63
N CYS A 167 15.67 2.71 -20.53
CA CYS A 167 16.30 3.97 -20.10
C CYS A 167 17.04 3.86 -18.75
N PHE A 168 16.59 2.96 -17.88
CA PHE A 168 17.08 2.80 -16.50
C PHE A 168 17.29 1.33 -16.14
N ASP A 169 18.29 1.07 -15.30
CA ASP A 169 18.47 -0.23 -14.67
C ASP A 169 17.42 -0.54 -13.61
N GLU A 170 17.09 -1.82 -13.39
CA GLU A 170 16.04 -2.19 -12.44
C GLU A 170 16.36 -1.69 -11.01
N HIS A 171 17.64 -1.56 -10.65
CA HIS A 171 18.05 -0.99 -9.36
C HIS A 171 17.80 0.52 -9.23
N GLN A 172 17.54 1.20 -10.35
CA GLN A 172 17.21 2.62 -10.45
C GLN A 172 15.70 2.87 -10.47
N ILE A 173 14.86 1.85 -10.67
CA ILE A 173 13.40 2.01 -10.83
C ILE A 173 12.68 1.71 -9.52
N TYR A 174 11.86 2.65 -9.06
CA TYR A 174 11.13 2.59 -7.79
C TYR A 174 9.64 2.70 -8.06
N ARG A 175 8.93 1.58 -8.04
CA ARG A 175 7.47 1.51 -8.24
C ARG A 175 6.79 1.59 -6.88
N ILE A 176 6.09 2.69 -6.62
CA ILE A 176 5.46 2.94 -5.33
C ILE A 176 4.18 2.12 -5.16
N ASP A 177 4.17 1.36 -4.07
CA ASP A 177 2.95 0.95 -3.39
C ASP A 177 3.00 1.53 -1.96
N HIS A 178 2.21 2.58 -1.72
CA HIS A 178 2.22 3.27 -0.43
C HIS A 178 1.79 2.39 0.76
N TYR A 179 1.12 1.23 0.56
CA TYR A 179 0.85 0.30 1.66
C TYR A 179 2.14 -0.31 2.20
N LEU A 180 3.14 -0.56 1.35
CA LEU A 180 4.45 -1.08 1.76
C LEU A 180 5.22 -0.09 2.65
N GLY A 181 4.93 1.21 2.51
CA GLY A 181 5.52 2.26 3.34
C GLY A 181 4.95 2.36 4.75
N LYS A 182 3.84 1.68 5.06
CA LYS A 182 3.22 1.70 6.41
C LYS A 182 4.10 0.95 7.41
N GLU A 183 4.26 1.51 8.61
CA GLU A 183 5.14 0.95 9.65
C GLU A 183 4.75 -0.48 10.06
N THR A 184 3.45 -0.73 10.20
CA THR A 184 2.87 -2.05 10.53
C THR A 184 3.17 -3.13 9.49
N VAL A 185 3.21 -2.75 8.21
CA VAL A 185 3.53 -3.67 7.11
C VAL A 185 4.99 -4.13 7.19
N GLN A 186 5.88 -3.28 7.66
CA GLN A 186 7.28 -3.66 7.89
C GLN A 186 7.45 -4.45 9.17
N ASN A 187 6.69 -4.07 10.21
CA ASN A 187 6.68 -4.81 11.45
C ASN A 187 6.18 -6.25 11.24
N LEU A 188 5.41 -6.55 10.19
CA LEU A 188 5.07 -7.93 9.81
C LEU A 188 6.32 -8.78 9.55
N MET A 189 7.33 -8.25 8.86
CA MET A 189 8.58 -8.98 8.62
C MET A 189 9.36 -9.20 9.93
N ALA A 190 9.42 -8.18 10.79
CA ALA A 190 10.06 -8.31 12.11
C ALA A 190 9.31 -9.32 13.00
N LEU A 191 7.99 -9.25 13.02
CA LEU A 191 7.12 -10.16 13.77
C LEU A 191 7.37 -11.61 13.38
N ARG A 192 7.43 -11.90 12.08
CA ARG A 192 7.63 -13.26 11.57
C ARG A 192 9.05 -13.76 11.80
N PHE A 193 10.06 -12.98 11.41
CA PHE A 193 11.42 -13.52 11.28
C PHE A 193 12.36 -13.16 12.43
N ALA A 194 11.99 -12.24 13.33
CA ALA A 194 12.77 -11.94 14.53
C ALA A 194 12.25 -12.65 15.79
N ASN A 195 11.11 -13.35 15.71
CA ASN A 195 10.48 -14.00 16.87
C ASN A 195 10.45 -15.52 16.68
N SER A 196 11.25 -16.23 17.48
CA SER A 196 11.27 -17.70 17.51
C SER A 196 9.93 -18.33 17.91
N LEU A 197 9.03 -17.54 18.50
CA LEU A 197 7.68 -17.97 18.86
C LEU A 197 6.77 -18.15 17.64
N PHE A 198 6.84 -17.24 16.65
CA PHE A 198 5.85 -17.19 15.56
C PHE A 198 6.25 -18.03 14.35
N GLU A 199 7.50 -17.97 13.90
CA GLU A 199 7.90 -18.66 12.66
C GLU A 199 7.61 -20.18 12.66
N PRO A 200 7.84 -20.95 13.75
CA PRO A 200 7.50 -22.37 13.77
C PRO A 200 6.00 -22.67 13.62
N LEU A 201 5.15 -21.71 14.00
CA LEU A 201 3.69 -21.79 13.90
C LEU A 201 3.17 -21.22 12.57
N TRP A 202 4.03 -20.63 11.73
CA TRP A 202 3.62 -19.89 10.54
C TRP A 202 3.48 -20.78 9.29
N ASN A 203 2.66 -21.81 9.39
CA ASN A 203 2.45 -22.80 8.32
C ASN A 203 1.09 -23.49 8.44
N SER A 204 0.73 -24.26 7.41
CA SER A 204 -0.56 -24.96 7.29
C SER A 204 -0.84 -25.99 8.38
N THR A 205 0.17 -26.46 9.13
CA THR A 205 -0.06 -27.37 10.26
C THR A 205 -0.69 -26.65 11.45
N HIS A 206 -0.46 -25.35 11.60
CA HIS A 206 -0.89 -24.58 12.77
C HIS A 206 -1.89 -23.48 12.41
N ILE A 207 -1.86 -22.95 11.19
CA ILE A 207 -2.78 -21.92 10.70
C ILE A 207 -3.95 -22.60 9.98
N ASP A 208 -5.17 -22.28 10.41
CA ASP A 208 -6.39 -22.71 9.74
C ASP A 208 -6.65 -21.87 8.48
N HIS A 209 -6.61 -20.55 8.61
CA HIS A 209 -6.76 -19.61 7.50
C HIS A 209 -6.20 -18.23 7.83
N VAL A 210 -6.04 -17.41 6.80
CA VAL A 210 -5.66 -15.99 6.90
C VAL A 210 -6.78 -15.14 6.32
N GLN A 211 -7.08 -14.00 6.96
CA GLN A 211 -7.98 -12.98 6.43
C GLN A 211 -7.18 -11.69 6.22
N VAL A 212 -7.30 -11.08 5.04
CA VAL A 212 -6.76 -9.74 4.74
C VAL A 212 -7.94 -8.85 4.39
N THR A 213 -8.17 -7.83 5.21
CA THR A 213 -9.27 -6.88 5.05
C THR A 213 -8.69 -5.51 4.74
N VAL A 214 -9.18 -4.86 3.70
CA VAL A 214 -8.97 -3.42 3.46
C VAL A 214 -10.32 -2.77 3.15
N SER A 215 -10.96 -2.17 4.14
CA SER A 215 -12.26 -1.51 4.00
C SER A 215 -12.12 0.00 4.03
N GLU A 216 -12.96 0.68 3.25
CA GLU A 216 -13.07 2.13 3.23
C GLU A 216 -14.52 2.54 3.48
N SER A 217 -14.72 3.51 4.37
CA SER A 217 -16.04 4.10 4.63
C SER A 217 -16.46 5.13 3.60
N ILE A 218 -15.50 5.66 2.83
CA ILE A 218 -15.74 6.62 1.74
C ILE A 218 -16.14 5.90 0.44
N GLY A 219 -16.82 6.61 -0.45
CA GLY A 219 -17.18 6.14 -1.79
C GLY A 219 -16.11 6.42 -2.83
N ILE A 220 -16.55 6.67 -4.06
CA ILE A 220 -15.70 6.96 -5.22
C ILE A 220 -15.66 8.45 -5.57
N GLU A 221 -16.13 9.31 -4.67
CA GLU A 221 -16.37 10.73 -4.93
C GLU A 221 -15.08 11.44 -5.43
N GLY A 222 -15.19 12.17 -6.54
CA GLY A 222 -14.10 12.90 -7.20
C GLY A 222 -13.18 12.04 -8.08
N ARG A 223 -13.44 10.73 -8.19
CA ARG A 223 -12.66 9.80 -9.04
C ARG A 223 -13.54 8.85 -9.85
N GLU A 224 -14.78 9.22 -10.10
CA GLU A 224 -15.84 8.36 -10.66
C GLU A 224 -15.43 7.77 -12.01
N ALA A 225 -15.04 8.63 -12.96
CA ALA A 225 -14.63 8.22 -14.31
C ALA A 225 -13.37 7.35 -14.35
N TYR A 226 -12.50 7.46 -13.34
CA TYR A 226 -11.32 6.60 -13.18
C TYR A 226 -11.69 5.26 -12.56
N TYR A 227 -12.48 5.30 -11.47
CA TYR A 227 -12.84 4.12 -10.70
C TYR A 227 -13.71 3.18 -11.52
N ASP A 228 -14.62 3.71 -12.34
CA ASP A 228 -15.51 2.90 -13.17
C ASP A 228 -14.78 2.07 -14.25
N LYS A 229 -13.53 2.42 -14.57
CA LYS A 229 -12.65 1.62 -15.44
C LYS A 229 -11.75 0.66 -14.68
N SER A 230 -11.53 0.94 -13.40
CA SER A 230 -10.55 0.23 -12.57
C SER A 230 -11.23 -0.88 -11.75
N GLY A 231 -12.31 -0.53 -11.06
CA GLY A 231 -12.96 -1.39 -10.07
C GLY A 231 -12.07 -1.66 -8.85
N ALA A 232 -12.65 -2.32 -7.85
CA ALA A 232 -11.91 -2.72 -6.65
C ALA A 232 -10.78 -3.73 -6.97
N MET A 233 -10.92 -4.52 -8.03
CA MET A 233 -9.91 -5.50 -8.44
C MET A 233 -8.60 -4.83 -8.87
N ARG A 234 -8.65 -3.84 -9.78
CA ARG A 234 -7.43 -3.14 -10.23
C ARG A 234 -6.96 -2.09 -9.23
N ASP A 235 -7.88 -1.41 -8.52
CA ASP A 235 -7.50 -0.32 -7.61
C ASP A 235 -6.84 -0.84 -6.31
N MET A 236 -7.28 -2.00 -5.82
CA MET A 236 -6.90 -2.53 -4.50
C MET A 236 -6.38 -3.98 -4.52
N VAL A 237 -7.04 -4.90 -5.23
CA VAL A 237 -6.69 -6.33 -5.14
C VAL A 237 -5.34 -6.61 -5.80
N GLN A 238 -5.17 -6.21 -7.06
CA GLN A 238 -4.01 -6.52 -7.90
C GLN A 238 -2.69 -6.00 -7.31
N ASN A 239 -2.73 -4.91 -6.55
CA ASN A 239 -1.58 -4.31 -5.87
C ASN A 239 -1.61 -4.61 -4.37
N HIS A 240 -2.28 -3.80 -3.58
CA HIS A 240 -2.18 -3.72 -2.13
C HIS A 240 -2.49 -5.05 -1.45
N LEU A 241 -3.60 -5.72 -1.78
CA LEU A 241 -3.96 -6.99 -1.13
C LEU A 241 -2.99 -8.11 -1.52
N VAL A 242 -2.56 -8.18 -2.79
CA VAL A 242 -1.52 -9.13 -3.22
C VAL A 242 -0.22 -8.87 -2.48
N GLN A 243 0.18 -7.61 -2.28
CA GLN A 243 1.38 -7.25 -1.51
C GLN A 243 1.29 -7.70 -0.04
N LEU A 244 0.15 -7.45 0.61
CA LEU A 244 -0.09 -7.91 1.99
C LEU A 244 -0.12 -9.43 2.10
N LEU A 245 -0.72 -10.11 1.11
CA LEU A 245 -0.68 -11.57 1.00
C LEU A 245 0.77 -12.05 0.89
N CYS A 246 1.57 -11.45 0.00
CA CYS A 246 2.97 -11.82 -0.20
C CYS A 246 3.79 -11.69 1.10
N LEU A 247 3.70 -10.56 1.79
CA LEU A 247 4.43 -10.36 3.05
C LEU A 247 3.97 -11.31 4.16
N THR A 248 2.72 -11.75 4.11
CA THR A 248 2.19 -12.76 5.05
C THR A 248 2.67 -14.16 4.70
N ALA A 249 2.77 -14.49 3.40
CA ALA A 249 2.96 -15.85 2.91
C ALA A 249 4.41 -16.21 2.55
N MET A 250 5.27 -15.21 2.28
CA MET A 250 6.63 -15.43 1.78
C MET A 250 7.49 -16.24 2.75
N GLU A 251 8.45 -17.00 2.24
CA GLU A 251 9.46 -17.69 3.06
C GLU A 251 10.40 -16.68 3.74
N PRO A 252 11.12 -17.08 4.82
CA PRO A 252 12.17 -16.26 5.38
C PRO A 252 13.27 -16.00 4.34
N PRO A 253 13.57 -14.74 3.99
CA PRO A 253 14.62 -14.45 3.03
C PRO A 253 15.99 -14.82 3.63
N SER A 254 16.90 -15.32 2.79
CA SER A 254 18.25 -15.72 3.24
C SER A 254 19.08 -14.57 3.84
N LYS A 255 18.80 -13.34 3.41
CA LYS A 255 19.40 -12.08 3.88
C LYS A 255 18.36 -10.97 3.80
N PHE A 256 18.50 -9.95 4.63
CA PHE A 256 17.68 -8.74 4.52
C PHE A 256 18.30 -7.76 3.51
N THR A 257 18.21 -8.12 2.22
CA THR A 257 18.58 -7.25 1.09
C THR A 257 17.38 -7.08 0.15
N PRO A 258 17.29 -5.98 -0.62
CA PRO A 258 16.11 -5.69 -1.42
C PRO A 258 15.70 -6.84 -2.36
N ASN A 259 16.67 -7.44 -3.07
CA ASN A 259 16.37 -8.55 -3.98
C ASN A 259 15.99 -9.83 -3.24
N ALA A 260 16.65 -10.17 -2.12
CA ALA A 260 16.31 -11.38 -1.38
C ALA A 260 14.88 -11.33 -0.83
N VAL A 261 14.40 -10.17 -0.38
CA VAL A 261 13.00 -9.99 0.05
C VAL A 261 12.05 -10.05 -1.15
N ARG A 262 12.35 -9.33 -2.24
CA ARG A 262 11.50 -9.29 -3.43
C ARG A 262 11.40 -10.65 -4.13
N ASP A 263 12.46 -11.45 -4.13
CA ASP A 263 12.46 -12.81 -4.66
C ASP A 263 11.47 -13.71 -3.91
N GLU A 264 11.41 -13.62 -2.57
CA GLU A 264 10.44 -14.41 -1.79
C GLU A 264 8.99 -13.94 -2.00
N LYS A 265 8.77 -12.65 -2.30
CA LYS A 265 7.44 -12.13 -2.67
C LYS A 265 6.99 -12.67 -4.02
N VAL A 266 7.85 -12.60 -5.05
CA VAL A 266 7.52 -13.10 -6.40
C VAL A 266 7.17 -14.59 -6.38
N LYS A 267 7.91 -15.41 -5.64
CA LYS A 267 7.60 -16.86 -5.49
C LYS A 267 6.20 -17.12 -4.94
N VAL A 268 5.68 -16.24 -4.08
CA VAL A 268 4.29 -16.36 -3.59
C VAL A 268 3.30 -16.10 -4.71
N ILE A 269 3.50 -15.02 -5.47
CA ILE A 269 2.62 -14.64 -6.59
C ILE A 269 2.58 -15.74 -7.64
N GLU A 270 3.76 -16.27 -8.01
CA GLU A 270 3.87 -17.39 -8.96
C GLU A 270 3.23 -18.68 -8.46
N ALA A 271 3.08 -18.84 -7.14
CA ALA A 271 2.40 -19.96 -6.51
C ALA A 271 0.90 -19.72 -6.30
N LEU A 272 0.33 -18.60 -6.73
CA LEU A 272 -1.12 -18.38 -6.62
C LEU A 272 -1.87 -19.26 -7.62
N ASP A 273 -2.80 -20.07 -7.09
CA ASP A 273 -3.70 -20.85 -7.94
C ASP A 273 -4.67 -19.91 -8.70
N PRO A 274 -5.12 -20.29 -9.91
CA PRO A 274 -6.30 -19.70 -10.52
C PRO A 274 -7.49 -19.74 -9.56
N VAL A 275 -8.24 -18.64 -9.47
CA VAL A 275 -9.36 -18.52 -8.52
C VAL A 275 -10.65 -18.95 -9.21
N PRO A 276 -11.35 -20.00 -8.74
CA PRO A 276 -12.64 -20.38 -9.30
C PRO A 276 -13.70 -19.29 -9.06
N ASP A 277 -14.65 -19.12 -9.99
CA ASP A 277 -15.75 -18.15 -9.85
C ASP A 277 -16.54 -18.29 -8.55
N GLY A 278 -16.74 -19.52 -8.07
CA GLY A 278 -17.42 -19.78 -6.81
C GLY A 278 -16.66 -19.26 -5.58
N ASP A 279 -15.35 -19.05 -5.69
CA ASP A 279 -14.47 -18.53 -4.65
C ASP A 279 -14.29 -17.00 -4.76
N ILE A 280 -15.18 -16.31 -5.51
CA ILE A 280 -15.20 -14.86 -5.70
C ILE A 280 -16.60 -14.32 -5.41
N ALA A 281 -16.67 -13.22 -4.66
CA ALA A 281 -17.87 -12.40 -4.49
C ALA A 281 -17.57 -10.97 -4.96
N ARG A 282 -18.39 -10.46 -5.88
CA ARG A 282 -18.33 -9.07 -6.36
C ARG A 282 -19.52 -8.29 -5.81
N GLY A 283 -19.30 -7.05 -5.41
CA GLY A 283 -20.37 -6.19 -4.94
C GLY A 283 -20.36 -4.78 -5.51
N GLN A 284 -21.53 -4.14 -5.49
CA GLN A 284 -21.71 -2.73 -5.85
C GLN A 284 -22.67 -2.05 -4.85
N TYR A 285 -22.24 -0.96 -4.20
CA TYR A 285 -23.05 -0.33 -3.15
C TYR A 285 -24.30 0.37 -3.70
N ARG A 286 -25.39 0.26 -2.94
CA ARG A 286 -26.66 0.96 -3.18
C ARG A 286 -26.67 2.34 -2.52
N ALA A 287 -27.63 3.16 -2.94
CA ALA A 287 -27.99 4.38 -2.25
C ALA A 287 -28.42 4.08 -0.81
N ASP A 288 -28.07 4.97 0.11
CA ASP A 288 -28.63 5.02 1.47
C ASP A 288 -29.45 6.31 1.62
N THR A 289 -30.08 6.50 2.77
CA THR A 289 -30.97 7.62 3.04
C THR A 289 -30.20 8.96 2.94
N GLY A 290 -30.28 9.60 1.76
CA GLY A 290 -29.64 10.89 1.48
C GLY A 290 -28.31 10.83 0.74
N ASP A 291 -27.83 9.63 0.38
CA ASP A 291 -26.59 9.40 -0.37
C ASP A 291 -26.86 8.66 -1.69
N ASP A 292 -26.13 9.04 -2.74
CA ASP A 292 -26.23 8.46 -4.08
C ASP A 292 -25.70 7.00 -4.14
N SER A 293 -26.26 6.18 -5.05
CA SER A 293 -25.73 4.85 -5.32
C SER A 293 -24.46 4.91 -6.15
N TYR A 294 -23.75 3.78 -6.29
CA TYR A 294 -22.59 3.72 -7.19
C TYR A 294 -22.96 4.14 -8.63
N LEU A 295 -24.11 3.68 -9.14
CA LEU A 295 -24.57 3.97 -10.50
C LEU A 295 -24.91 5.46 -10.69
N ASP A 296 -25.45 6.10 -9.65
CA ASP A 296 -25.75 7.54 -9.66
C ASP A 296 -24.46 8.36 -9.71
N HIS A 297 -23.44 7.99 -8.93
CA HIS A 297 -22.13 8.66 -8.95
C HIS A 297 -21.44 8.57 -10.31
N VAL A 298 -21.43 7.39 -10.95
CA VAL A 298 -20.78 7.23 -12.26
C VAL A 298 -21.64 7.74 -13.42
N GLY A 299 -22.94 7.92 -13.21
CA GLY A 299 -23.88 8.37 -14.24
C GLY A 299 -24.12 7.34 -15.35
N ASP A 300 -23.79 6.06 -15.10
CA ASP A 300 -23.98 4.94 -16.02
C ASP A 300 -24.83 3.85 -15.35
N PRO A 301 -26.13 3.72 -15.71
CA PRO A 301 -27.01 2.72 -15.13
C PRO A 301 -26.67 1.28 -15.55
N ASP A 302 -25.79 1.10 -16.54
CA ASP A 302 -25.33 -0.19 -17.06
C ASP A 302 -23.94 -0.59 -16.57
N SER A 303 -23.29 0.23 -15.75
CA SER A 303 -21.99 -0.11 -15.18
C SER A 303 -22.05 -1.43 -14.41
N ARG A 304 -21.07 -2.30 -14.72
CA ARG A 304 -20.86 -3.61 -14.09
C ARG A 304 -19.64 -3.60 -13.17
N THR A 305 -19.08 -2.42 -12.91
CA THR A 305 -17.85 -2.28 -12.15
C THR A 305 -18.11 -2.53 -10.68
N GLU A 306 -17.27 -3.37 -10.09
CA GLU A 306 -17.35 -3.73 -8.69
C GLU A 306 -16.73 -2.65 -7.80
N SER A 307 -17.46 -2.24 -6.77
CA SER A 307 -16.95 -1.40 -5.67
C SER A 307 -16.61 -2.20 -4.41
N PHE A 308 -16.82 -3.53 -4.46
CA PHE A 308 -16.42 -4.50 -3.46
C PHE A 308 -15.95 -5.80 -4.12
N VAL A 309 -14.91 -6.42 -3.57
CA VAL A 309 -14.45 -7.77 -3.93
C VAL A 309 -14.11 -8.54 -2.65
N ALA A 310 -14.57 -9.80 -2.57
CA ALA A 310 -14.05 -10.79 -1.63
C ALA A 310 -13.65 -12.07 -2.37
N MET A 311 -12.54 -12.68 -1.99
CA MET A 311 -11.96 -13.83 -2.70
C MET A 311 -11.35 -14.83 -1.73
N LYS A 312 -11.47 -16.12 -2.06
CA LYS A 312 -10.69 -17.21 -1.45
C LYS A 312 -9.56 -17.58 -2.40
N VAL A 313 -8.34 -17.30 -1.97
CA VAL A 313 -7.11 -17.51 -2.72
C VAL A 313 -6.30 -18.64 -2.07
N ARG A 314 -5.56 -19.40 -2.88
CA ARG A 314 -4.67 -20.48 -2.43
C ARG A 314 -3.26 -20.21 -2.91
N VAL A 315 -2.29 -20.40 -2.01
CA VAL A 315 -0.87 -20.36 -2.32
C VAL A 315 -0.39 -21.81 -2.41
N ALA A 316 -0.19 -22.31 -3.63
CA ALA A 316 0.18 -23.68 -3.95
C ALA A 316 1.67 -23.96 -3.68
N ASN A 317 2.06 -23.86 -2.42
CA ASN A 317 3.39 -24.24 -1.95
C ASN A 317 3.32 -25.13 -0.71
N TRP A 318 4.48 -25.64 -0.28
CA TRP A 318 4.57 -26.56 0.86
C TRP A 318 4.07 -25.94 2.17
N ARG A 319 4.39 -24.67 2.43
CA ARG A 319 4.04 -23.97 3.67
C ARG A 319 2.54 -23.75 3.82
N TRP A 320 1.85 -23.43 2.72
CA TRP A 320 0.45 -23.01 2.73
C TRP A 320 -0.53 -24.02 2.14
N SER A 321 -0.05 -25.23 1.80
CA SER A 321 -0.89 -26.29 1.26
C SER A 321 -2.14 -26.53 2.15
N GLY A 322 -3.32 -26.37 1.55
CA GLY A 322 -4.62 -26.55 2.22
C GLY A 322 -5.08 -25.39 3.11
N THR A 323 -4.27 -24.35 3.31
CA THR A 323 -4.63 -23.16 4.10
C THR A 323 -5.07 -22.02 3.18
N PRO A 324 -6.35 -21.62 3.20
CA PRO A 324 -6.82 -20.54 2.34
C PRO A 324 -6.48 -19.16 2.90
N PHE A 325 -6.30 -18.22 1.96
CA PHE A 325 -6.25 -16.79 2.20
C PHE A 325 -7.57 -16.18 1.75
N TYR A 326 -8.25 -15.49 2.65
CA TYR A 326 -9.46 -14.76 2.33
C TYR A 326 -9.13 -13.28 2.23
N LEU A 327 -9.33 -12.72 1.06
CA LEU A 327 -9.09 -11.31 0.78
C LEU A 327 -10.44 -10.60 0.68
N ARG A 328 -10.59 -9.43 1.27
CA ARG A 328 -11.75 -8.57 1.02
C ARG A 328 -11.39 -7.10 0.99
N THR A 329 -12.03 -6.37 0.08
CA THR A 329 -11.89 -4.92 -0.05
C THR A 329 -13.17 -4.29 -0.57
N GLY A 330 -13.45 -3.04 -0.19
CA GLY A 330 -14.55 -2.30 -0.79
C GLY A 330 -14.77 -0.90 -0.24
N LYS A 331 -15.57 -0.13 -0.99
CA LYS A 331 -15.99 1.25 -0.70
C LYS A 331 -17.33 1.28 0.05
N LYS A 332 -17.62 2.40 0.73
CA LYS A 332 -18.84 2.62 1.53
C LYS A 332 -19.12 1.45 2.48
N LEU A 333 -18.07 0.87 3.08
CA LEU A 333 -18.19 -0.15 4.12
C LEU A 333 -18.34 0.49 5.50
N ARG A 334 -18.76 -0.30 6.49
CA ARG A 334 -19.03 0.15 7.87
C ARG A 334 -17.97 1.07 8.49
N ALA A 335 -16.70 0.76 8.26
CA ALA A 335 -15.58 1.51 8.80
C ALA A 335 -14.38 1.43 7.86
N ARG A 336 -13.48 2.41 7.99
CA ARG A 336 -12.16 2.35 7.41
C ARG A 336 -11.28 1.44 8.25
N GLU A 337 -10.76 0.37 7.66
CA GLU A 337 -9.92 -0.60 8.35
C GLU A 337 -8.96 -1.27 7.37
N SER A 338 -7.76 -1.60 7.81
CA SER A 338 -6.78 -2.40 7.12
C SER A 338 -6.19 -3.36 8.14
N GLU A 339 -6.47 -4.66 8.03
CA GLU A 339 -6.00 -5.67 8.98
C GLU A 339 -5.60 -6.96 8.28
N ILE A 340 -4.66 -7.68 8.90
CA ILE A 340 -4.34 -9.08 8.59
C ILE A 340 -4.64 -9.90 9.84
N ALA A 341 -5.51 -10.89 9.73
CA ALA A 341 -5.83 -11.80 10.81
C ALA A 341 -5.37 -13.22 10.45
N VAL A 342 -4.45 -13.74 11.26
CA VAL A 342 -3.97 -15.11 11.18
C VAL A 342 -4.71 -15.94 12.22
N VAL A 343 -5.56 -16.85 11.74
CA VAL A 343 -6.39 -17.70 12.60
C VAL A 343 -5.72 -19.06 12.74
N PHE A 344 -5.31 -19.39 13.95
CA PHE A 344 -4.71 -20.69 14.28
C PHE A 344 -5.79 -21.78 14.34
N ARG A 345 -5.38 -23.03 14.15
CA ARG A 345 -6.24 -24.19 14.28
C ARG A 345 -6.71 -24.36 15.73
N ASP A 346 -7.89 -24.93 15.86
CA ASP A 346 -8.46 -25.26 17.17
C ASP A 346 -7.57 -26.30 17.90
N PRO A 347 -7.48 -26.22 19.24
CA PRO A 347 -6.81 -27.26 20.02
C PRO A 347 -7.42 -28.64 19.72
N PRO A 348 -6.61 -29.68 19.47
CA PRO A 348 -7.12 -30.99 19.02
C PRO A 348 -7.88 -31.74 20.13
N HIS A 349 -7.68 -31.36 21.40
CA HIS A 349 -8.30 -31.99 22.55
C HIS A 349 -8.47 -30.98 23.69
N THR A 350 -9.61 -31.06 24.40
CA THR A 350 -9.85 -30.30 25.63
C THR A 350 -9.86 -31.23 26.83
N ILE A 351 -9.04 -30.90 27.84
CA ILE A 351 -9.04 -31.58 29.14
C ILE A 351 -9.99 -30.92 30.15
N PHE A 352 -10.62 -29.80 29.76
CA PHE A 352 -11.39 -28.96 30.66
C PHE A 352 -12.85 -29.40 30.68
N PRO A 353 -13.40 -29.75 31.87
CA PRO A 353 -14.77 -30.26 31.96
C PRO A 353 -15.79 -29.16 31.67
N ASN A 354 -16.88 -29.52 30.99
CA ASN A 354 -17.99 -28.61 30.64
C ASN A 354 -17.56 -27.37 29.82
N VAL A 355 -16.39 -27.43 29.17
CA VAL A 355 -15.98 -26.45 28.18
C VAL A 355 -16.38 -26.98 26.81
N GLY A 356 -17.09 -26.16 26.03
CA GLY A 356 -17.44 -26.49 24.65
C GLY A 356 -16.24 -26.51 23.71
N HIS A 357 -16.50 -26.38 22.41
CA HIS A 357 -15.44 -26.29 21.40
C HIS A 357 -14.54 -25.09 21.65
N LEU A 358 -13.23 -25.34 21.84
CA LEU A 358 -12.23 -24.28 22.00
C LEU A 358 -11.80 -23.78 20.63
N ARG A 359 -11.81 -22.47 20.45
CA ARG A 359 -11.34 -21.85 19.22
C ARG A 359 -9.84 -21.65 19.25
N GLY A 360 -9.23 -21.76 18.08
CA GLY A 360 -7.85 -21.39 17.86
C GLY A 360 -7.60 -19.92 18.18
N ASN A 361 -6.34 -19.63 18.52
CA ASN A 361 -5.92 -18.25 18.77
C ASN A 361 -6.02 -17.42 17.48
N VAL A 362 -6.08 -16.10 17.62
CA VAL A 362 -6.08 -15.19 16.47
C VAL A 362 -5.04 -14.11 16.69
N LEU A 363 -4.11 -14.00 15.77
CA LEU A 363 -3.16 -12.90 15.71
C LEU A 363 -3.68 -11.88 14.70
N VAL A 364 -4.06 -10.71 15.19
CA VAL A 364 -4.55 -9.59 14.39
C VAL A 364 -3.44 -8.55 14.29
N ILE A 365 -3.06 -8.21 13.07
CA ILE A 365 -2.13 -7.13 12.76
C ILE A 365 -2.97 -6.02 12.15
N ARG A 366 -3.17 -4.93 12.90
CA ARG A 366 -3.91 -3.75 12.44
C ARG A 366 -2.94 -2.80 11.75
N LEU A 367 -3.18 -2.55 10.47
CA LEU A 367 -2.36 -1.67 9.64
C LEU A 367 -2.86 -0.22 9.68
N GLN A 368 -4.17 -0.03 9.80
CA GLN A 368 -4.83 1.28 9.93
C GLN A 368 -6.32 1.08 10.22
N PRO A 369 -6.99 1.95 11.00
CA PRO A 369 -6.41 2.89 11.97
C PRO A 369 -5.77 2.15 13.15
N ASP A 370 -5.20 2.90 14.09
CA ASP A 370 -4.69 2.40 15.37
C ASP A 370 -3.72 1.23 15.20
N GLU A 371 -2.59 1.53 14.56
CA GLU A 371 -1.53 0.58 14.27
C GLU A 371 -1.13 -0.25 15.50
N GLY A 372 -1.19 -1.57 15.36
CA GLY A 372 -0.90 -2.44 16.49
C GLY A 372 -1.07 -3.92 16.20
N ILE A 373 -0.78 -4.73 17.22
CA ILE A 373 -0.89 -6.19 17.16
C ILE A 373 -1.74 -6.66 18.34
N THR A 374 -2.70 -7.53 18.07
CA THR A 374 -3.54 -8.14 19.10
C THR A 374 -3.47 -9.65 18.99
N LEU A 375 -3.14 -10.34 20.07
CA LEU A 375 -3.20 -11.80 20.15
C LEU A 375 -4.37 -12.23 21.04
N ARG A 376 -5.42 -12.78 20.43
CA ARG A 376 -6.54 -13.37 21.15
C ARG A 376 -6.17 -14.77 21.64
N THR A 377 -6.19 -14.96 22.95
CA THR A 377 -5.87 -16.22 23.64
C THR A 377 -6.99 -16.62 24.61
N THR A 378 -6.96 -17.86 25.08
CA THR A 378 -7.90 -18.38 26.06
C THR A 378 -7.25 -18.41 27.44
N ILE A 379 -7.91 -17.80 28.42
CA ILE A 379 -7.46 -17.80 29.82
C ILE A 379 -8.53 -18.38 30.74
N LYS A 380 -8.16 -18.65 32.00
CA LYS A 380 -9.13 -18.90 33.07
C LYS A 380 -9.91 -17.61 33.35
N ASP A 381 -11.24 -17.71 33.42
CA ASP A 381 -12.10 -16.64 33.90
C ASP A 381 -11.84 -16.39 35.40
N PRO A 382 -11.33 -15.20 35.80
CA PRO A 382 -11.06 -14.91 37.20
C PRO A 382 -12.36 -14.80 38.02
N GLY A 383 -12.44 -15.53 39.13
CA GLY A 383 -13.56 -15.43 40.06
C GLY A 383 -13.77 -16.70 40.90
N PRO A 384 -14.61 -16.62 41.95
CA PRO A 384 -15.10 -17.80 42.67
C PRO A 384 -16.07 -18.59 41.78
N GLY A 385 -16.03 -19.93 41.80
CA GLY A 385 -17.01 -20.76 41.06
C GLY A 385 -16.44 -21.81 40.08
N GLY A 386 -15.16 -22.19 40.18
CA GLY A 386 -14.58 -23.30 39.41
C GLY A 386 -13.74 -22.85 38.20
N LEU A 387 -13.42 -23.80 37.31
CA LEU A 387 -12.56 -23.57 36.14
C LEU A 387 -13.42 -23.31 34.90
N ARG A 388 -13.67 -22.04 34.61
CA ARG A 388 -14.30 -21.58 33.36
C ARG A 388 -13.24 -20.90 32.50
N LEU A 389 -13.37 -21.02 31.19
CA LEU A 389 -12.44 -20.41 30.24
C LEU A 389 -13.12 -19.25 29.51
N LYS A 390 -12.34 -18.22 29.19
CA LYS A 390 -12.78 -17.10 28.36
C LYS A 390 -11.67 -16.64 27.43
N GLU A 391 -12.05 -16.08 26.30
CA GLU A 391 -11.12 -15.44 25.36
C GLU A 391 -10.76 -14.03 25.87
N VAL A 392 -9.48 -13.68 25.79
CA VAL A 392 -8.95 -12.36 26.11
C VAL A 392 -7.91 -11.96 25.08
N SER A 393 -7.89 -10.68 24.74
CA SER A 393 -6.94 -10.06 23.83
C SER A 393 -5.73 -9.54 24.60
N LEU A 394 -4.53 -9.97 24.20
CA LEU A 394 -3.29 -9.30 24.55
C LEU A 394 -3.05 -8.22 23.49
N ASP A 395 -3.21 -6.96 23.88
CA ASP A 395 -3.11 -5.81 22.97
C ASP A 395 -1.73 -5.15 23.09
N MET A 396 -1.12 -4.88 21.94
CA MET A 396 0.05 -4.04 21.80
C MET A 396 -0.25 -2.95 20.77
N SER A 397 -0.75 -1.81 21.25
CA SER A 397 -0.84 -0.58 20.47
C SER A 397 0.55 0.02 20.29
N PHE A 398 0.92 0.38 19.06
CA PHE A 398 2.23 1.00 18.80
C PHE A 398 2.34 2.39 19.43
N ALA A 399 1.24 3.14 19.51
CA ALA A 399 1.23 4.43 20.19
C ALA A 399 1.62 4.29 21.67
N GLU A 400 1.09 3.27 22.35
CA GLU A 400 1.42 3.00 23.76
C GLU A 400 2.83 2.43 23.93
N ALA A 401 3.23 1.52 23.05
CA ALA A 401 4.51 0.81 23.16
C ALA A 401 5.72 1.68 22.75
N LEU A 402 5.55 2.58 21.78
CA LEU A 402 6.63 3.41 21.24
C LEU A 402 6.66 4.82 21.85
N GLY A 403 5.65 5.19 22.65
CA GLY A 403 5.56 6.46 23.36
C GLY A 403 4.92 7.59 22.53
N ALA A 404 4.44 8.62 23.24
CA ALA A 404 3.68 9.74 22.66
C ALA A 404 4.45 10.58 21.62
N ASP A 405 5.79 10.56 21.67
CA ASP A 405 6.65 11.29 20.74
C ASP A 405 6.79 10.59 19.37
N ASN A 406 6.28 9.37 19.21
CA ASN A 406 6.40 8.60 17.96
C ASN A 406 5.13 8.75 17.12
N ARG A 407 5.04 9.86 16.39
CA ARG A 407 3.97 10.13 15.42
C ARG A 407 3.95 9.04 14.32
N PRO A 408 2.76 8.52 13.94
CA PRO A 408 2.63 7.66 12.76
C PRO A 408 3.17 8.39 11.51
N GLN A 409 4.17 7.81 10.86
CA GLN A 409 4.77 8.40 9.67
C GLN A 409 3.88 8.13 8.46
N ASP A 410 3.62 9.15 7.64
CA ASP A 410 2.98 8.91 6.36
C ASP A 410 3.91 8.08 5.46
N ALA A 411 3.35 7.13 4.70
CA ALA A 411 4.13 6.21 3.88
C ALA A 411 5.07 6.94 2.91
N TYR A 412 4.66 8.10 2.37
CA TYR A 412 5.49 8.85 1.42
C TYR A 412 6.75 9.45 2.07
N GLU A 413 6.66 9.88 3.33
CA GLU A 413 7.80 10.42 4.07
C GLU A 413 8.96 9.42 4.11
N ARG A 414 8.62 8.16 4.32
CA ARG A 414 9.57 7.06 4.39
C ARG A 414 10.05 6.65 3.01
N LEU A 415 9.12 6.36 2.10
CA LEU A 415 9.45 5.84 0.78
C LEU A 415 10.37 6.79 0.00
N VAL A 416 10.15 8.10 0.07
CA VAL A 416 11.05 9.05 -0.60
C VAL A 416 12.46 8.97 -0.03
N MET A 417 12.61 8.86 1.30
CA MET A 417 13.94 8.70 1.90
C MET A 417 14.60 7.37 1.54
N ASP A 418 13.84 6.29 1.40
CA ASP A 418 14.35 4.99 0.97
C ASP A 418 14.79 5.01 -0.50
N VAL A 419 14.11 5.77 -1.36
CA VAL A 419 14.61 6.11 -2.70
C VAL A 419 15.96 6.80 -2.59
N ILE A 420 16.13 7.80 -1.72
CA ILE A 420 17.43 8.50 -1.56
C ILE A 420 18.52 7.60 -0.95
N ARG A 421 18.16 6.54 -0.23
CA ARG A 421 19.14 5.53 0.25
C ARG A 421 19.50 4.48 -0.80
N GLY A 422 18.70 4.34 -1.85
CA GLY A 422 18.83 3.25 -2.80
C GLY A 422 18.27 1.92 -2.27
N ASP A 423 17.36 1.97 -1.28
CA ASP A 423 16.73 0.78 -0.70
C ASP A 423 15.42 0.47 -1.43
N GLN A 424 15.43 -0.62 -2.21
CA GLN A 424 14.26 -1.07 -2.96
C GLN A 424 13.39 -2.10 -2.24
N THR A 425 13.65 -2.39 -0.95
CA THR A 425 12.96 -3.48 -0.22
C THR A 425 11.44 -3.30 -0.21
N LEU A 426 10.97 -2.06 -0.18
CA LEU A 426 9.55 -1.69 -0.10
C LEU A 426 8.95 -1.25 -1.45
N PHE A 427 9.61 -1.58 -2.57
CA PHE A 427 9.18 -1.19 -3.91
C PHE A 427 8.93 -2.41 -4.78
N MET A 428 7.90 -2.35 -5.61
CA MET A 428 7.57 -3.45 -6.50
C MET A 428 8.62 -3.58 -7.61
N ARG A 429 9.13 -4.80 -7.81
CA ARG A 429 10.01 -5.10 -8.95
C ARG A 429 9.18 -5.32 -10.21
N GLY A 430 9.76 -5.12 -11.40
CA GLY A 430 9.03 -5.23 -12.66
C GLY A 430 8.37 -6.60 -12.87
N ASP A 431 9.08 -7.68 -12.57
CA ASP A 431 8.58 -9.06 -12.61
C ASP A 431 7.48 -9.32 -11.58
N GLU A 432 7.56 -8.71 -10.40
CA GLU A 432 6.51 -8.76 -9.38
C GLU A 432 5.18 -8.17 -9.88
N VAL A 433 5.24 -7.02 -10.57
CA VAL A 433 4.08 -6.39 -11.19
C VAL A 433 3.49 -7.28 -12.30
N GLU A 434 4.34 -7.83 -13.17
CA GLU A 434 3.90 -8.68 -14.28
C GLU A 434 3.30 -10.01 -13.78
N ALA A 435 3.87 -10.61 -12.73
CA ALA A 435 3.33 -11.82 -12.12
C ALA A 435 1.94 -11.54 -11.51
N ALA A 436 1.77 -10.41 -10.82
CA ALA A 436 0.48 -10.02 -10.25
C ALA A 436 -0.59 -9.83 -11.33
N TRP A 437 -0.24 -9.21 -12.46
CA TRP A 437 -1.15 -9.11 -13.61
C TRP A 437 -1.42 -10.43 -14.29
N THR A 438 -0.42 -11.31 -14.42
CA THR A 438 -0.62 -12.65 -14.97
C THR A 438 -1.66 -13.45 -14.18
N TRP A 439 -1.71 -13.27 -12.87
CA TRP A 439 -2.73 -13.87 -12.00
C TRP A 439 -4.09 -13.15 -12.07
N ALA A 440 -4.10 -11.81 -12.11
CA ALA A 440 -5.34 -11.02 -12.07
C ALA A 440 -6.08 -10.97 -13.40
N ASP A 441 -5.39 -10.89 -14.53
CA ASP A 441 -5.98 -10.69 -15.87
C ASP A 441 -7.04 -11.74 -16.23
N PRO A 442 -6.81 -13.06 -16.06
CA PRO A 442 -7.82 -14.07 -16.39
C PRO A 442 -9.13 -13.90 -15.61
N ILE A 443 -9.05 -13.46 -14.35
CA ILE A 443 -10.21 -13.20 -13.50
C ILE A 443 -10.99 -12.01 -14.05
N ILE A 444 -10.27 -10.94 -14.40
CA ILE A 444 -10.86 -9.71 -14.93
C ILE A 444 -11.49 -9.96 -16.31
N SER A 445 -10.80 -10.67 -17.21
CA SER A 445 -11.33 -11.02 -18.53
C SER A 445 -12.62 -11.85 -18.41
N ALA A 446 -12.66 -12.83 -17.50
CA ALA A 446 -13.87 -13.60 -17.25
C ALA A 446 -15.04 -12.73 -16.76
N TRP A 447 -14.77 -11.66 -16.01
CA TRP A 447 -15.80 -10.71 -15.57
C TRP A 447 -16.31 -9.81 -16.68
N GLU A 448 -15.42 -9.34 -17.57
CA GLU A 448 -15.76 -8.48 -18.70
C GLU A 448 -16.58 -9.25 -19.77
N GLU A 449 -16.35 -10.56 -19.91
CA GLU A 449 -17.12 -11.44 -20.79
C GLU A 449 -18.54 -11.75 -20.25
N ARG A 450 -18.76 -11.59 -18.94
CA ARG A 450 -20.03 -11.91 -18.31
C ARG A 450 -21.05 -10.77 -18.39
N THR A 451 -22.32 -11.15 -18.33
CA THR A 451 -23.46 -10.21 -18.35
C THR A 451 -24.09 -9.97 -16.98
N ASP A 452 -23.65 -10.67 -15.94
CA ASP A 452 -24.15 -10.45 -14.58
C ASP A 452 -23.55 -9.19 -13.96
N ARG A 453 -24.34 -8.53 -13.11
CA ARG A 453 -23.92 -7.37 -12.33
C ARG A 453 -23.37 -7.81 -10.97
N PRO A 454 -22.45 -7.05 -10.36
CA PRO A 454 -22.04 -7.28 -8.98
C PRO A 454 -23.25 -7.31 -8.03
N ALA A 455 -23.17 -8.12 -6.96
CA ALA A 455 -24.23 -8.23 -5.99
C ALA A 455 -24.41 -6.89 -5.25
N PRO A 456 -25.65 -6.41 -5.10
CA PRO A 456 -25.86 -5.15 -4.40
C PRO A 456 -25.59 -5.29 -2.89
N TYR A 457 -25.08 -4.25 -2.26
CA TYR A 457 -24.96 -4.17 -0.80
C TYR A 457 -25.28 -2.76 -0.28
N ASP A 458 -25.73 -2.67 0.96
CA ASP A 458 -26.11 -1.38 1.55
C ASP A 458 -24.84 -0.61 1.98
N ALA A 459 -24.81 0.71 1.77
CA ALA A 459 -23.73 1.54 2.28
C ALA A 459 -23.65 1.44 3.81
N GLY A 460 -22.43 1.41 4.36
CA GLY A 460 -22.18 1.18 5.78
C GLY A 460 -22.33 -0.28 6.25
N SER A 461 -22.63 -1.21 5.34
CA SER A 461 -22.62 -2.66 5.63
C SER A 461 -21.20 -3.25 5.58
N SER A 462 -21.09 -4.57 5.73
CA SER A 462 -19.82 -5.31 5.58
C SER A 462 -19.63 -5.91 4.19
N GLY A 463 -20.42 -5.49 3.20
CA GLY A 463 -20.44 -6.03 1.84
C GLY A 463 -21.63 -6.96 1.58
N PRO A 464 -21.69 -7.58 0.38
CA PRO A 464 -22.81 -8.42 -0.05
C PRO A 464 -22.87 -9.76 0.70
N GLU A 465 -24.06 -10.37 0.74
CA GLU A 465 -24.28 -11.68 1.36
C GLU A 465 -23.37 -12.78 0.78
N ASP A 466 -23.06 -12.70 -0.52
CA ASP A 466 -22.16 -13.65 -1.20
C ASP A 466 -20.78 -13.73 -0.54
N ALA A 467 -20.27 -12.62 -0.01
CA ALA A 467 -19.00 -12.60 0.71
C ALA A 467 -19.08 -13.37 2.05
N LEU A 468 -20.23 -13.34 2.73
CA LEU A 468 -20.47 -14.12 3.93
C LEU A 468 -20.61 -15.61 3.59
N MET A 469 -21.33 -15.93 2.51
CA MET A 469 -21.51 -17.29 2.03
C MET A 469 -20.19 -17.95 1.63
N LEU A 470 -19.27 -17.19 1.04
CA LEU A 470 -17.93 -17.65 0.68
C LEU A 470 -17.17 -18.22 1.90
N MET A 471 -17.22 -17.55 3.05
CA MET A 471 -16.61 -18.06 4.30
C MET A 471 -17.42 -19.22 4.90
N HIS A 472 -18.75 -19.13 4.82
CA HIS A 472 -19.64 -20.11 5.45
C HIS A 472 -19.54 -21.50 4.82
N ARG A 473 -19.24 -21.59 3.52
CA ARG A 473 -18.97 -22.86 2.82
C ARG A 473 -17.83 -23.67 3.45
N ASP A 474 -16.89 -22.99 4.09
CA ASP A 474 -15.78 -23.62 4.81
C ASP A 474 -16.01 -23.69 6.33
N GLY A 475 -17.22 -23.36 6.82
CA GLY A 475 -17.54 -23.30 8.25
C GLY A 475 -16.91 -22.13 8.98
N ARG A 476 -16.41 -21.11 8.26
CA ARG A 476 -15.68 -19.96 8.81
C ARG A 476 -16.54 -18.69 8.80
N ARG A 477 -16.04 -17.63 9.43
CA ARG A 477 -16.65 -16.30 9.44
C ARG A 477 -15.58 -15.22 9.31
N TRP A 478 -15.92 -14.16 8.60
CA TRP A 478 -15.13 -12.95 8.60
C TRP A 478 -15.05 -12.34 10.01
N ARG A 479 -13.92 -11.72 10.31
CA ARG A 479 -13.84 -10.75 11.41
C ARG A 479 -14.78 -9.56 11.14
N GLN A 480 -15.32 -8.98 12.19
CA GLN A 480 -16.18 -7.80 12.05
C GLN A 480 -15.34 -6.60 11.64
N ILE A 481 -15.90 -5.75 10.78
CA ILE A 481 -15.25 -4.51 10.38
C ILE A 481 -15.49 -3.46 11.45
N GLY A 482 -14.42 -2.86 11.97
CA GLY A 482 -14.45 -1.84 13.03
C GLY A 482 -14.64 -2.39 14.45
N GLU A 483 -14.09 -3.58 14.74
CA GLU A 483 -14.10 -4.22 16.07
C GLU A 483 -12.90 -3.83 16.95
#